data_AF-A0A924IYS4-F1
#
_entry.id   AF-A0A924IYS4-F1
#
_cell.length_a   1.000
_cell.length_b   1.000
_cell.length_c   1.000
_cell.angle_alpha   90.00
_cell.angle_beta   90.00
_cell.angle_gamma   90.00
#
_symmetry.space_group_name_H-M   'P 1'
#
loop_
_entity.id
_entity.type
_entity.pdbx_description
1 polymer ?
#
loop_
_entity_poly.entity_id
_entity_poly.type
_entity_poly.pdbx_seq_one_letter_code
_entity_poly.pdbx_strand_id
1 'polypeptide(L)'
;MNASIHFYIRSERPHADNSAQIYMLFTLSSKLKTKLSLRKNIPIKKEFSHLKTDEITKLETHLRNDLFCWDEAKERATKEAPSFDKLNHFIDSEKKRANDIILKYDLMNKPLTLEGFRQLFCKPTGNKSFTEYFFEEFDYRRQNKWSAETIKSYKSIVTKIQLFKPKLTLNDIDHKFLVEYENYMLKPIIDGGCGNCERTVANNMKVLKTLLYIAIKNSDYVLENSPFKNYKVQDTARELTTRDYLEPNELAILEKMYEDYTEAEKPLN
;
A
#
# COMPACT_ATOMS: atom_id res chain seq x y z
N MET A 1 8.05 -31.15 10.38
CA MET A 1 6.74 -30.59 9.98
C MET A 1 6.58 -30.76 8.46
N ASN A 2 5.38 -31.07 7.91
CA ASN A 2 5.19 -31.18 6.45
C ASN A 2 4.79 -29.84 5.83
N ALA A 3 5.71 -28.87 5.86
CA ALA A 3 5.51 -27.58 5.22
C ALA A 3 6.04 -27.57 3.77
N SER A 4 5.33 -26.90 2.86
CA SER A 4 5.78 -26.69 1.47
C SER A 4 5.56 -25.25 1.02
N ILE A 5 6.36 -24.83 0.05
CA ILE A 5 6.35 -23.49 -0.54
C ILE A 5 6.25 -23.63 -2.04
N HIS A 6 5.31 -22.91 -2.64
CA HIS A 6 5.13 -22.84 -4.09
C HIS A 6 5.00 -21.39 -4.55
N PHE A 7 5.70 -21.00 -5.60
CA PHE A 7 5.52 -19.68 -6.23
C PHE A 7 4.61 -19.78 -7.44
N TYR A 8 3.74 -18.79 -7.62
CA TYR A 8 2.83 -18.72 -8.76
C TYR A 8 2.51 -17.26 -9.10
N ILE A 9 2.02 -17.02 -10.31
CA ILE A 9 1.55 -15.70 -10.73
C ILE A 9 0.03 -15.58 -10.61
N ARG A 10 -0.44 -14.38 -10.29
CA ARG A 10 -1.87 -14.07 -10.22
C ARG A 10 -2.40 -13.62 -11.57
N SER A 11 -2.48 -14.56 -12.53
CA SER A 11 -2.86 -14.29 -13.91
C SER A 11 -4.33 -13.92 -14.10
N GLU A 12 -5.20 -14.22 -13.12
CA GLU A 12 -6.64 -13.94 -13.21
C GLU A 12 -6.99 -12.46 -13.01
N ARG A 13 -6.04 -11.66 -12.52
CA ARG A 13 -6.17 -10.21 -12.33
C ARG A 13 -4.87 -9.51 -12.72
N PRO A 14 -4.54 -9.45 -14.03
CA PRO A 14 -3.38 -8.72 -14.49
C PRO A 14 -3.53 -7.23 -14.23
N HIS A 15 -2.40 -6.56 -14.10
CA HIS A 15 -2.28 -5.12 -13.95
C HIS A 15 -2.59 -4.39 -15.26
N ALA A 16 -2.82 -3.09 -15.17
CA ALA A 16 -3.08 -2.23 -16.33
C ALA A 16 -1.91 -2.16 -17.31
N ASP A 17 -0.69 -2.47 -16.85
CA ASP A 17 0.53 -2.60 -17.67
C ASP A 17 0.70 -4.02 -18.25
N ASN A 18 -0.34 -4.86 -18.18
CA ASN A 18 -0.32 -6.27 -18.58
C ASN A 18 0.74 -7.12 -17.87
N SER A 19 1.07 -6.77 -16.63
CA SER A 19 1.89 -7.62 -15.77
C SER A 19 1.06 -8.42 -14.76
N ALA A 20 1.54 -9.57 -14.31
CA ALA A 20 0.92 -10.38 -13.26
C ALA A 20 1.82 -10.41 -12.02
N GLN A 21 1.22 -10.20 -10.85
CA GLN A 21 1.96 -10.21 -9.59
C GLN A 21 2.33 -11.64 -9.15
N ILE A 22 3.55 -11.80 -8.64
CA ILE A 22 4.07 -13.06 -8.09
C ILE A 22 3.61 -13.22 -6.64
N TYR A 23 3.12 -14.40 -6.32
CA TYR A 23 2.72 -14.83 -4.99
C TYR A 23 3.52 -16.05 -4.56
N MET A 24 3.69 -16.17 -3.25
CA MET A 24 4.13 -17.39 -2.60
C MET A 24 2.95 -18.02 -1.85
N LEU A 25 2.72 -19.30 -2.09
CA LEU A 25 1.80 -20.15 -1.34
C LEU A 25 2.61 -20.95 -0.31
N PHE A 26 2.43 -20.62 0.96
CA PHE A 26 2.94 -21.44 2.06
C PHE A 26 1.84 -22.41 2.53
N THR A 27 2.16 -23.70 2.55
CA THR A 27 1.26 -24.78 2.96
C THR A 27 1.86 -25.48 4.17
N LEU A 28 1.15 -25.48 5.29
CA LEU A 28 1.55 -26.20 6.50
C LEU A 28 0.94 -27.60 6.57
N SER A 29 -0.27 -27.73 6.02
CA SER A 29 -0.99 -28.99 5.82
C SER A 29 -1.98 -28.79 4.67
N SER A 30 -2.60 -29.87 4.17
CA SER A 30 -3.55 -29.80 3.04
C SER A 30 -4.66 -28.76 3.25
N LYS A 31 -5.06 -28.50 4.49
CA LYS A 31 -6.10 -27.52 4.88
C LYS A 31 -5.56 -26.15 5.31
N LEU A 32 -4.28 -26.05 5.68
CA LEU A 32 -3.68 -24.83 6.22
C LEU A 32 -2.73 -24.21 5.19
N LYS A 33 -3.21 -23.17 4.51
CA LYS A 33 -2.49 -22.46 3.45
C LYS A 33 -2.58 -20.96 3.63
N THR A 34 -1.53 -20.25 3.28
CA THR A 34 -1.51 -18.79 3.22
C THR A 34 -0.81 -18.32 1.95
N LYS A 35 -1.36 -17.28 1.33
CA LYS A 35 -0.82 -16.64 0.13
C LYS A 35 -0.20 -15.31 0.52
N LEU A 36 1.03 -15.07 0.07
CA LEU A 36 1.81 -13.87 0.37
C LEU A 36 2.25 -13.23 -0.95
N SER A 37 1.99 -11.94 -1.14
CA SER A 37 2.47 -11.22 -2.32
C SER A 37 3.97 -10.97 -2.19
N LEU A 38 4.72 -11.14 -3.28
CA LEU A 38 6.13 -10.75 -3.32
C LEU A 38 6.38 -9.36 -3.87
N ARG A 39 5.31 -8.63 -4.26
CA ARG A 39 5.40 -7.27 -4.84
C ARG A 39 6.34 -7.16 -6.05
N LYS A 40 6.56 -8.29 -6.73
CA LYS A 40 7.23 -8.37 -8.03
C LYS A 40 6.22 -8.83 -9.05
N ASN A 41 6.35 -8.28 -10.25
CA ASN A 41 5.46 -8.56 -11.35
C ASN A 41 6.22 -9.26 -12.48
N ILE A 42 5.52 -10.14 -13.18
CA ILE A 42 5.96 -10.79 -14.40
C ILE A 42 5.21 -10.12 -15.56
N PRO A 43 5.92 -9.59 -16.56
CA PRO A 43 5.25 -9.04 -17.73
C PRO A 43 4.69 -10.14 -18.62
N ILE A 44 3.74 -9.77 -19.47
CA ILE A 44 3.31 -10.58 -20.59
C ILE A 44 4.45 -10.75 -21.61
N LYS A 45 4.48 -11.86 -22.33
CA LYS A 45 5.42 -12.09 -23.43
C LYS A 45 5.21 -11.07 -24.54
N LYS A 46 6.29 -10.73 -25.23
CA LYS A 46 6.29 -9.67 -26.27
C LYS A 46 5.28 -9.93 -27.38
N GLU A 47 5.10 -11.19 -27.77
CA GLU A 47 4.13 -11.60 -28.79
C GLU A 47 2.67 -11.27 -28.42
N PHE A 48 2.35 -11.21 -27.12
CA PHE A 48 1.01 -10.93 -26.61
C PHE A 48 0.85 -9.50 -26.08
N SER A 49 1.83 -8.61 -26.27
CA SER A 49 1.79 -7.24 -25.74
C SER A 49 0.64 -6.38 -26.28
N HIS A 50 0.03 -6.82 -27.40
CA HIS A 50 -1.12 -6.17 -28.03
C HIS A 50 -2.45 -6.44 -27.31
N LEU A 51 -2.52 -7.48 -26.47
CA LEU A 51 -3.75 -7.84 -25.75
C LEU A 51 -4.04 -6.83 -24.64
N LYS A 52 -5.32 -6.47 -24.48
CA LYS A 52 -5.79 -5.66 -23.36
C LYS A 52 -6.10 -6.53 -22.14
N THR A 53 -6.02 -5.94 -20.96
CA THR A 53 -6.33 -6.60 -19.68
C THR A 53 -7.72 -7.28 -19.69
N ASP A 54 -8.72 -6.65 -20.31
CA ASP A 54 -10.08 -7.20 -20.43
C ASP A 54 -10.17 -8.41 -21.36
N GLU A 55 -9.24 -8.56 -22.30
CA GLU A 55 -9.16 -9.71 -23.19
C GLU A 55 -8.47 -10.87 -22.47
N ILE A 56 -7.37 -10.58 -21.78
CA ILE A 56 -6.62 -11.57 -20.99
C ILE A 56 -7.53 -12.20 -19.92
N THR A 57 -8.32 -11.39 -19.21
CA THR A 57 -9.16 -11.88 -18.10
C THR A 57 -10.27 -12.84 -18.54
N LYS A 58 -10.70 -12.79 -19.81
CA LYS A 58 -11.73 -13.68 -20.39
C LYS A 58 -11.20 -15.07 -20.76
N LEU A 59 -9.88 -15.24 -20.85
CA LEU A 59 -9.27 -16.51 -21.21
C LEU A 59 -9.30 -17.49 -20.02
N GLU A 60 -9.26 -18.78 -20.34
CA GLU A 60 -9.12 -19.82 -19.34
C GLU A 60 -7.77 -19.73 -18.61
N THR A 61 -7.73 -20.18 -17.35
CA THR A 61 -6.57 -19.97 -16.47
C THR A 61 -5.25 -20.53 -17.02
N HIS A 62 -5.28 -21.72 -17.62
CA HIS A 62 -4.07 -22.33 -18.18
C HIS A 62 -3.53 -21.51 -19.35
N LEU A 63 -4.41 -21.08 -20.27
CA LEU A 63 -4.06 -20.19 -21.37
C LEU A 63 -3.52 -18.85 -20.87
N ARG A 64 -4.11 -18.29 -19.80
CA ARG A 64 -3.63 -17.03 -19.22
C ARG A 64 -2.20 -17.15 -18.70
N ASN A 65 -1.87 -18.23 -17.99
CA ASN A 65 -0.53 -18.42 -17.44
C ASN A 65 0.54 -18.42 -18.54
N ASP A 66 0.23 -19.08 -19.67
CA ASP A 66 1.13 -19.19 -20.82
C ASP A 66 1.43 -17.86 -21.52
N LEU A 67 0.58 -16.84 -21.32
CA LEU A 67 0.83 -15.50 -21.86
C LEU A 67 1.97 -14.77 -21.15
N PHE A 68 2.25 -15.11 -19.90
CA PHE A 68 3.24 -14.41 -19.08
C PHE A 68 4.62 -15.03 -19.25
N CYS A 69 5.66 -14.24 -18.96
CA CYS A 69 7.05 -14.72 -18.92
C CYS A 69 7.32 -15.56 -17.66
N TRP A 70 6.52 -16.61 -17.43
CA TRP A 70 6.53 -17.48 -16.26
C TRP A 70 6.53 -18.97 -16.67
N ASP A 71 7.42 -19.75 -16.08
CA ASP A 71 7.46 -21.21 -16.17
C ASP A 71 6.83 -21.78 -14.89
N GLU A 72 5.58 -22.26 -15.00
CA GLU A 72 4.81 -22.75 -13.84
C GLU A 72 5.41 -24.01 -13.23
N ALA A 73 5.95 -24.91 -14.05
CA ALA A 73 6.56 -26.15 -13.57
C ALA A 73 7.86 -25.89 -12.79
N LYS A 74 8.64 -24.88 -13.19
CA LYS A 74 9.88 -24.50 -12.50
C LYS A 74 9.67 -23.44 -11.43
N GLU A 75 8.51 -22.79 -11.41
CA GLU A 75 8.20 -21.63 -10.56
C GLU A 75 9.22 -20.49 -10.76
N ARG A 76 9.48 -20.12 -12.02
CA ARG A 76 10.55 -19.16 -12.41
C ARG A 76 10.12 -18.24 -13.54
N ALA A 77 10.74 -17.05 -13.61
CA ALA A 77 10.65 -16.18 -14.77
C ALA A 77 11.39 -16.79 -15.97
N THR A 78 10.81 -16.71 -17.16
CA THR A 78 11.44 -17.14 -18.41
C THR A 78 12.44 -16.10 -18.92
N LYS A 79 13.32 -16.49 -19.86
CA LYS A 79 14.34 -15.59 -20.45
C LYS A 79 13.76 -14.40 -21.21
N GLU A 80 12.47 -14.46 -21.56
CA GLU A 80 11.75 -13.39 -22.24
C GLU A 80 11.40 -12.23 -21.30
N ALA A 81 11.41 -12.46 -19.98
CA ALA A 81 11.21 -11.41 -19.00
C ALA A 81 12.40 -10.43 -18.99
N PRO A 82 12.17 -9.11 -19.00
CA PRO A 82 13.20 -8.13 -18.69
C PRO A 82 13.82 -8.43 -17.32
N SER A 83 15.15 -8.48 -17.25
CA SER A 83 15.88 -8.78 -16.01
C SER A 83 15.51 -10.13 -15.35
N PHE A 84 15.21 -11.16 -16.14
CA PHE A 84 14.83 -12.49 -15.62
C PHE A 84 15.82 -13.04 -14.59
N ASP A 85 17.14 -12.83 -14.77
CA ASP A 85 18.16 -13.24 -13.82
C ASP A 85 17.95 -12.61 -12.43
N LYS A 86 17.74 -11.28 -12.38
CA LYS A 86 17.48 -10.55 -11.14
C LYS A 86 16.19 -11.02 -10.48
N LEU A 87 15.16 -11.29 -11.27
CA LEU A 87 13.88 -11.78 -10.76
C LEU A 87 14.02 -13.18 -10.16
N ASN A 88 14.71 -14.09 -10.85
CA ASN A 88 14.93 -15.45 -10.38
C ASN A 88 15.83 -15.49 -9.14
N HIS A 89 16.89 -14.68 -9.09
CA HIS A 89 17.67 -14.49 -7.87
C HIS A 89 16.84 -13.99 -6.69
N PHE A 90 15.91 -13.05 -6.94
CA PHE A 90 14.97 -12.60 -5.91
C PHE A 90 14.08 -13.75 -5.43
N ILE A 91 13.48 -14.52 -6.33
CA ILE A 91 12.64 -15.68 -5.97
C ILE A 91 13.45 -16.71 -5.14
N ASP A 92 14.70 -16.97 -5.51
CA ASP A 92 15.61 -17.85 -4.76
C ASP A 92 15.87 -17.33 -3.34
N SER A 93 16.09 -16.02 -3.20
CA SER A 93 16.29 -15.40 -1.89
C SER A 93 15.04 -15.49 -1.00
N GLU A 94 13.85 -15.29 -1.56
CA GLU A 94 12.58 -15.43 -0.82
C GLU A 94 12.30 -16.89 -0.47
N LYS A 95 12.60 -17.85 -1.36
CA LYS A 95 12.50 -19.29 -1.08
C LYS A 95 13.43 -19.70 0.05
N LYS A 96 14.67 -19.23 0.03
CA LYS A 96 15.65 -19.47 1.10
C LYS A 96 15.14 -18.90 2.43
N ARG A 97 14.68 -17.65 2.43
CA ARG A 97 14.15 -16.97 3.62
C ARG A 97 12.97 -17.71 4.26
N ALA A 98 12.04 -18.20 3.43
CA ALA A 98 10.91 -19.00 3.88
C ALA A 98 11.40 -20.34 4.49
N ASN A 99 12.33 -21.03 3.84
CA ASN A 99 12.92 -22.27 4.36
C ASN A 99 13.67 -22.06 5.67
N ASP A 100 14.41 -20.96 5.82
CA ASP A 100 15.14 -20.64 7.06
C ASP A 100 14.17 -20.48 8.25
N ILE A 101 12.99 -19.89 8.03
CA ILE A 101 11.95 -19.78 9.06
C ILE A 101 11.43 -21.16 9.46
N ILE A 102 11.13 -22.03 8.49
CA ILE A 102 10.64 -23.39 8.73
C ILE A 102 11.69 -24.19 9.51
N LEU A 103 12.93 -24.19 9.02
CA LEU A 103 14.05 -24.92 9.62
C LEU A 103 14.28 -24.47 11.07
N LYS A 104 14.24 -23.17 11.34
CA LYS A 104 14.40 -22.63 12.70
C LYS A 104 13.34 -23.18 13.66
N TYR A 105 12.08 -23.26 13.23
CA TYR A 105 10.99 -23.77 14.08
C TYR A 105 11.09 -25.27 14.30
N ASP A 106 11.46 -26.02 13.25
CA ASP A 106 11.72 -27.46 13.35
C ASP A 106 12.89 -27.73 14.33
N LEU A 107 14.01 -27.01 14.22
CA LEU A 107 15.16 -27.14 15.14
C LEU A 107 14.82 -26.80 16.59
N MET A 108 13.89 -25.86 16.82
CA MET A 108 13.43 -25.47 18.15
C MET A 108 12.35 -26.42 18.71
N ASN A 109 11.91 -27.42 17.95
CA ASN A 109 10.76 -28.27 18.27
C ASN A 109 9.49 -27.45 18.63
N LYS A 110 9.30 -26.29 17.97
CA LYS A 110 8.14 -25.41 18.19
C LYS A 110 7.18 -25.50 17.01
N PRO A 111 5.86 -25.52 17.26
CA PRO A 111 4.88 -25.48 16.18
C PRO A 111 4.91 -24.11 15.49
N LEU A 112 5.16 -24.11 14.19
CA LEU A 112 4.96 -22.96 13.31
C LEU A 112 3.49 -22.89 12.88
N THR A 113 2.82 -21.77 13.16
CA THR A 113 1.45 -21.51 12.68
C THR A 113 1.48 -20.71 11.37
N LEU A 114 0.39 -20.71 10.60
CA LEU A 114 0.28 -19.87 9.39
C LEU A 114 0.51 -18.39 9.71
N GLU A 115 -0.05 -17.93 10.82
CA GLU A 115 0.06 -16.56 11.28
C GLU A 115 1.48 -16.26 11.78
N GLY A 116 2.10 -17.18 12.51
CA GLY A 116 3.51 -17.06 12.91
C GLY A 116 4.45 -17.00 11.70
N PHE A 117 4.22 -17.84 10.69
CA PHE A 117 4.98 -17.77 9.44
C PHE A 117 4.76 -16.45 8.71
N ARG A 118 3.51 -16.01 8.54
CA ARG A 118 3.17 -14.71 7.94
C ARG A 118 3.85 -13.58 8.71
N GLN A 119 3.85 -13.59 10.04
CA GLN A 119 4.56 -12.60 10.83
C GLN A 119 6.06 -12.62 10.59
N LEU A 120 6.69 -13.79 10.50
CA LEU A 120 8.15 -13.89 10.33
C LEU A 120 8.60 -13.60 8.90
N PHE A 121 7.80 -14.00 7.92
CA PHE A 121 8.06 -13.80 6.51
C PHE A 121 7.64 -12.40 6.05
N CYS A 122 6.56 -11.85 6.57
CA CYS A 122 6.12 -10.49 6.23
C CYS A 122 6.70 -9.44 7.17
N LYS A 123 7.31 -9.84 8.29
CA LYS A 123 8.28 -8.98 8.97
C LYS A 123 9.23 -8.48 7.89
N PRO A 124 9.36 -7.16 7.72
CA PRO A 124 10.39 -6.60 6.86
C PRO A 124 11.70 -7.18 7.35
N THR A 125 12.25 -8.16 6.63
CA THR A 125 13.61 -8.65 6.88
C THR A 125 14.65 -7.64 6.41
N GLY A 126 14.22 -6.48 5.91
CA GLY A 126 15.07 -5.34 5.63
C GLY A 126 14.62 -4.13 6.45
N ASN A 127 15.59 -3.30 6.80
CA ASN A 127 15.51 -1.98 7.44
C ASN A 127 14.61 -0.95 6.73
N LYS A 128 13.58 -1.38 6.00
CA LYS A 128 12.77 -0.50 5.17
C LYS A 128 11.87 0.33 6.08
N SER A 129 12.07 1.63 6.01
CA SER A 129 11.26 2.57 6.77
C SER A 129 9.81 2.56 6.29
N PHE A 130 8.90 2.95 7.18
CA PHE A 130 7.49 3.20 6.89
C PHE A 130 7.32 4.09 5.65
N THR A 131 8.14 5.15 5.56
CA THR A 131 8.13 6.07 4.43
C THR A 131 8.50 5.38 3.13
N GLU A 132 9.63 4.67 3.08
CA GLU A 132 10.10 3.96 1.87
C GLU A 132 9.04 2.96 1.39
N TYR A 133 8.46 2.20 2.33
CA TYR A 133 7.41 1.24 2.01
C TYR A 133 6.19 1.91 1.36
N PHE A 134 5.67 3.00 1.95
CA PHE A 134 4.47 3.64 1.42
C PHE A 134 4.73 4.45 0.15
N PHE A 135 5.93 5.00 -0.04
CA PHE A 135 6.26 5.69 -1.28
C PHE A 135 6.28 4.74 -2.48
N GLU A 136 6.88 3.56 -2.33
CA GLU A 136 6.80 2.51 -3.35
C GLU A 136 5.35 2.04 -3.58
N GLU A 137 4.57 1.90 -2.51
CA GLU A 137 3.15 1.54 -2.61
C GLU A 137 2.35 2.61 -3.39
N PHE A 138 2.65 3.89 -3.19
CA PHE A 138 1.99 4.98 -3.92
C PHE A 138 2.37 5.01 -5.39
N ASP A 139 3.64 4.78 -5.72
CA ASP A 139 4.10 4.72 -7.10
C ASP A 139 3.45 3.53 -7.84
N TYR A 140 3.32 2.39 -7.16
CA TYR A 140 2.55 1.24 -7.64
C TYR A 140 1.05 1.53 -7.82
N ARG A 141 0.42 2.25 -6.87
CA ARG A 141 -1.02 2.60 -6.94
C ARG A 141 -1.33 3.67 -7.97
N ARG A 142 -0.38 4.56 -8.27
CA ARG A 142 -0.51 5.57 -9.34
C ARG A 142 -0.78 4.94 -10.68
N GLN A 143 -0.14 3.79 -10.94
CA GLN A 143 -0.34 3.01 -12.17
C GLN A 143 -1.69 2.26 -12.17
N ASN A 144 -2.33 2.11 -11.01
CA ASN A 144 -3.54 1.31 -10.79
C ASN A 144 -4.75 2.17 -10.35
N LYS A 145 -4.94 3.34 -10.99
CA LYS A 145 -6.14 4.21 -10.93
C LYS A 145 -6.29 5.13 -9.70
N TRP A 146 -5.30 5.28 -8.83
CA TRP A 146 -5.36 6.32 -7.79
C TRP A 146 -5.17 7.71 -8.38
N SER A 147 -6.02 8.67 -7.99
CA SER A 147 -5.86 10.06 -8.44
C SER A 147 -4.56 10.65 -7.92
N ALA A 148 -3.93 11.52 -8.73
CA ALA A 148 -2.68 12.19 -8.36
C ALA A 148 -2.84 13.00 -7.06
N GLU A 149 -4.02 13.59 -6.85
CA GLU A 149 -4.35 14.34 -5.65
C GLU A 149 -4.41 13.46 -4.40
N THR A 150 -5.01 12.26 -4.49
CA THR A 150 -5.04 11.29 -3.38
C THR A 150 -3.62 10.91 -2.98
N ILE A 151 -2.76 10.60 -3.97
CA ILE A 151 -1.36 10.25 -3.73
C ILE A 151 -0.60 11.42 -3.11
N LYS A 152 -0.79 12.65 -3.61
CA LYS A 152 -0.15 13.86 -3.06
C LYS A 152 -0.54 14.05 -1.59
N SER A 153 -1.82 13.93 -1.28
CA SER A 153 -2.35 14.04 0.09
C SER A 153 -1.74 12.97 1.00
N TYR A 154 -1.71 11.72 0.56
CA TYR A 154 -1.16 10.61 1.35
C TYR A 154 0.36 10.73 1.54
N LYS A 155 1.11 11.15 0.50
CA LYS A 155 2.55 11.45 0.61
C LYS A 155 2.81 12.53 1.66
N SER A 156 2.04 13.61 1.67
CA SER A 156 2.15 14.67 2.69
C SER A 156 1.98 14.13 4.12
N ILE A 157 1.01 13.25 4.34
CA ILE A 157 0.76 12.64 5.65
C ILE A 157 1.89 11.69 6.05
N VAL A 158 2.40 10.87 5.12
CA VAL A 158 3.56 10.01 5.37
C VAL A 158 4.80 10.84 5.72
N THR A 159 5.02 11.97 5.05
CA THR A 159 6.13 12.89 5.39
C THR A 159 5.97 13.47 6.79
N LYS A 160 4.76 13.85 7.23
CA LYS A 160 4.51 14.31 8.61
C LYS A 160 4.83 13.24 9.65
N ILE A 161 4.44 12.00 9.38
CA ILE A 161 4.78 10.85 10.23
C ILE A 161 6.30 10.65 10.29
N GLN A 162 7.00 10.79 9.15
CA GLN A 162 8.45 10.68 9.08
C GLN A 162 9.15 11.77 9.90
N LEU A 163 8.64 13.02 9.86
CA LEU A 163 9.18 14.11 10.67
C LEU A 163 9.04 13.83 12.16
N PHE A 164 7.91 13.25 12.58
CA PHE A 164 7.70 12.83 13.97
C PHE A 164 8.63 11.67 14.37
N LYS A 165 8.78 10.65 13.52
CA LYS A 165 9.62 9.46 13.79
C LYS A 165 10.34 8.98 12.52
N PRO A 166 11.58 9.45 12.25
CA PRO A 166 12.28 9.19 10.99
C PRO A 166 12.60 7.72 10.71
N LYS A 167 12.86 6.94 11.77
CA LYS A 167 13.19 5.50 11.70
C LYS A 167 12.01 4.62 12.08
N LEU A 168 10.79 5.04 11.70
CA LEU A 168 9.59 4.25 11.94
C LEU A 168 9.54 3.07 10.98
N THR A 169 9.25 1.87 11.47
CA THR A 169 8.86 0.71 10.67
C THR A 169 7.37 0.41 10.86
N LEU A 170 6.79 -0.44 10.01
CA LEU A 170 5.38 -0.86 10.17
C LEU A 170 5.10 -1.50 11.53
N ASN A 171 6.07 -2.23 12.08
CA ASN A 171 5.93 -2.92 13.36
C ASN A 171 6.02 -1.98 14.57
N ASP A 172 6.57 -0.78 14.39
CA ASP A 172 6.67 0.23 15.45
C ASP A 172 5.37 1.01 15.64
N ILE A 173 4.35 0.74 14.83
CA ILE A 173 3.03 1.34 14.94
C ILE A 173 2.20 0.51 15.89
N ASP A 174 2.22 0.91 17.16
CA ASP A 174 1.41 0.37 18.24
C ASP A 174 0.45 1.44 18.77
N HIS A 175 -0.32 1.09 19.81
CA HIS A 175 -1.27 2.02 20.42
C HIS A 175 -0.56 3.27 21.01
N LYS A 176 0.63 3.08 21.59
CA LYS A 176 1.39 4.18 22.20
C LYS A 176 1.82 5.19 21.12
N PHE A 177 2.32 4.71 19.99
CA PHE A 177 2.67 5.53 18.84
C PHE A 177 1.47 6.36 18.35
N LEU A 178 0.27 5.77 18.27
CA LEU A 178 -0.92 6.51 17.81
C LEU A 178 -1.24 7.69 18.73
N VAL A 179 -1.21 7.47 20.05
CA VAL A 179 -1.48 8.52 21.05
C VAL A 179 -0.39 9.60 21.01
N GLU A 180 0.88 9.22 20.94
CA GLU A 180 1.99 10.17 20.88
C GLU A 180 1.95 11.01 19.60
N TYR A 181 1.63 10.40 18.46
CA TYR A 181 1.53 11.09 17.18
C TYR A 181 0.33 12.04 17.13
N GLU A 182 -0.84 11.62 17.65
CA GLU A 182 -2.02 12.49 17.77
C GLU A 182 -1.70 13.72 18.63
N ASN A 183 -1.08 13.51 19.79
CA ASN A 183 -0.65 14.60 20.67
C ASN A 183 0.36 15.53 20.00
N TYR A 184 1.35 14.99 19.29
CA TYR A 184 2.32 15.78 18.52
C TYR A 184 1.63 16.66 17.45
N MET A 185 0.61 16.14 16.79
CA MET A 185 -0.11 16.91 15.77
C MET A 185 -0.96 18.04 16.37
N LEU A 186 -1.59 17.83 17.53
CA LEU A 186 -2.37 18.85 18.24
C LEU A 186 -1.49 19.90 18.92
N LYS A 187 -0.33 19.48 19.43
CA LYS A 187 0.59 20.32 20.20
C LYS A 187 0.97 21.58 19.40
N PRO A 188 0.95 22.79 20.00
CA PRO A 188 1.31 24.03 19.32
C PRO A 188 2.72 24.00 18.71
N ILE A 189 2.91 24.75 17.62
CA ILE A 189 4.22 24.86 16.94
C ILE A 189 5.28 25.42 17.88
N ILE A 190 4.91 26.39 18.73
CA ILE A 190 5.81 26.99 19.75
C ILE A 190 6.38 25.95 20.73
N ASP A 191 5.65 24.86 20.96
CA ASP A 191 6.07 23.78 21.85
C ASP A 191 6.68 22.59 21.09
N GLY A 192 7.01 22.78 19.81
CA GLY A 192 7.60 21.74 18.96
C GLY A 192 6.61 20.71 18.42
N GLY A 193 5.32 21.04 18.33
CA GLY A 193 4.30 20.24 17.65
C GLY A 193 3.93 20.81 16.27
N CYS A 194 2.75 20.44 15.75
CA CYS A 194 2.25 20.93 14.46
C CYS A 194 1.17 22.03 14.55
N GLY A 195 0.54 22.21 15.71
CA GLY A 195 -0.57 23.15 15.89
C GLY A 195 -1.79 22.88 15.00
N ASN A 196 -2.03 21.62 14.64
CA ASN A 196 -3.17 21.29 13.77
C ASN A 196 -4.48 21.31 14.56
N CYS A 197 -5.56 21.73 13.92
CA CYS A 197 -6.90 21.55 14.47
C CYS A 197 -7.33 20.08 14.44
N GLU A 198 -8.28 19.72 15.33
CA GLU A 198 -8.80 18.36 15.49
C GLU A 198 -9.25 17.71 14.18
N ARG A 199 -9.82 18.51 13.25
CA ARG A 199 -10.24 18.02 11.92
C ARG A 199 -9.08 17.48 11.12
N THR A 200 -8.00 18.24 11.10
CA THR A 200 -6.79 17.85 10.37
C THR A 200 -6.17 16.63 11.03
N VAL A 201 -6.11 16.59 12.36
CA VAL A 201 -5.63 15.44 13.14
C VAL A 201 -6.45 14.18 12.85
N ALA A 202 -7.78 14.24 12.95
CA ALA A 202 -8.69 13.14 12.63
C ALA A 202 -8.50 12.62 11.20
N ASN A 203 -8.35 13.51 10.22
CA ASN A 203 -8.05 13.11 8.83
C ASN A 203 -6.70 12.40 8.71
N ASN A 204 -5.65 12.90 9.39
CA ASN A 204 -4.34 12.25 9.38
C ASN A 204 -4.42 10.84 9.99
N MET A 205 -5.15 10.69 11.10
CA MET A 205 -5.36 9.38 11.75
C MET A 205 -6.19 8.42 10.89
N LYS A 206 -7.21 8.90 10.17
CA LYS A 206 -7.98 8.09 9.20
C LYS A 206 -7.11 7.61 8.04
N VAL A 207 -6.22 8.47 7.53
CA VAL A 207 -5.28 8.08 6.48
C VAL A 207 -4.26 7.07 7.03
N LEU A 208 -3.67 7.29 8.20
CA LEU A 208 -2.78 6.31 8.83
C LEU A 208 -3.45 4.93 9.01
N LYS A 209 -4.71 4.92 9.46
CA LYS A 209 -5.52 3.69 9.51
C LYS A 209 -5.64 3.04 8.14
N THR A 210 -5.94 3.82 7.10
CA THR A 210 -6.04 3.35 5.72
C THR A 210 -4.71 2.78 5.21
N LEU A 211 -3.58 3.42 5.51
CA LEU A 211 -2.25 2.96 5.16
C LEU A 211 -1.94 1.59 5.78
N LEU A 212 -2.26 1.39 7.06
CA LEU A 212 -2.12 0.07 7.69
C LEU A 212 -3.04 -0.97 7.04
N TYR A 213 -4.29 -0.64 6.71
CA TYR A 213 -5.17 -1.57 5.99
C TYR A 213 -4.65 -1.91 4.59
N ILE A 214 -3.98 -0.99 3.91
CA ILE A 214 -3.29 -1.28 2.65
C ILE A 214 -2.20 -2.33 2.89
N ALA A 215 -1.37 -2.16 3.93
CA ALA A 215 -0.36 -3.14 4.26
C ALA A 215 -0.94 -4.51 4.63
N ILE A 216 -2.06 -4.53 5.36
CA ILE A 216 -2.79 -5.77 5.68
C ILE A 216 -3.32 -6.44 4.41
N LYS A 217 -3.94 -5.68 3.50
CA LYS A 217 -4.47 -6.20 2.23
C LYS A 217 -3.36 -6.78 1.34
N ASN A 218 -2.18 -6.17 1.37
CA ASN A 218 -1.01 -6.64 0.63
C ASN A 218 -0.30 -7.81 1.35
N SER A 219 -0.78 -8.20 2.54
CA SER A 219 -0.22 -9.24 3.41
C SER A 219 1.12 -8.89 4.05
N ASP A 220 1.55 -7.63 4.05
CA ASP A 220 2.80 -7.16 4.66
C ASP A 220 2.66 -6.72 6.12
N TYR A 221 1.42 -6.65 6.61
CA TYR A 221 1.11 -6.37 8.00
C TYR A 221 -0.02 -7.28 8.49
N VAL A 222 0.00 -7.58 9.78
CA VAL A 222 -0.93 -8.52 10.39
C VAL A 222 -2.10 -7.78 11.00
N LEU A 223 -3.32 -8.22 10.67
CA LEU A 223 -4.54 -7.57 11.14
C LEU A 223 -4.61 -7.59 12.68
N GLU A 224 -4.22 -8.71 13.31
CA GLU A 224 -4.15 -8.94 14.75
C GLU A 224 -3.28 -7.89 15.47
N ASN A 225 -2.23 -7.42 14.81
CA ASN A 225 -1.30 -6.46 15.39
C ASN A 225 -1.76 -5.00 15.20
N SER A 226 -2.83 -4.76 14.44
CA SER A 226 -3.27 -3.39 14.14
C SER A 226 -3.76 -2.64 15.38
N PRO A 227 -3.13 -1.51 15.75
CA PRO A 227 -3.54 -0.74 16.93
C PRO A 227 -4.91 -0.07 16.75
N PHE A 228 -5.38 0.11 15.52
CA PHE A 228 -6.72 0.66 15.22
C PHE A 228 -7.89 -0.30 15.50
N LYS A 229 -7.61 -1.52 15.98
CA LYS A 229 -8.66 -2.39 16.55
C LYS A 229 -9.23 -1.80 17.85
N ASN A 230 -8.34 -1.24 18.68
CA ASN A 230 -8.70 -0.72 19.99
C ASN A 230 -8.66 0.82 20.03
N TYR A 231 -7.90 1.43 19.13
CA TYR A 231 -7.82 2.89 19.03
C TYR A 231 -8.99 3.46 18.21
N LYS A 232 -9.76 4.35 18.83
CA LYS A 232 -10.89 5.04 18.20
C LYS A 232 -10.43 6.41 17.70
N VAL A 233 -10.42 6.59 16.39
CA VAL A 233 -10.19 7.92 15.79
C VAL A 233 -11.39 8.80 16.14
N GLN A 234 -11.13 9.95 16.76
CA GLN A 234 -12.19 10.89 17.08
C GLN A 234 -12.72 11.52 15.78
N ASP A 235 -14.04 11.49 15.61
CA ASP A 235 -14.68 12.24 14.55
C ASP A 235 -14.88 13.67 15.04
N THR A 236 -14.45 14.65 14.24
CA THR A 236 -14.79 16.04 14.52
C THR A 236 -16.30 16.23 14.44
N ALA A 237 -16.86 16.88 15.46
CA ALA A 237 -18.26 17.29 15.49
C ALA A 237 -18.63 18.01 14.17
N ARG A 238 -19.79 17.64 13.60
CA ARG A 238 -20.33 18.28 12.39
C ARG A 238 -20.58 19.79 12.60
N GLU A 239 -20.77 20.19 13.85
CA GLU A 239 -21.03 21.57 14.26
C GLU A 239 -19.82 22.50 14.01
N LEU A 240 -18.61 21.94 13.81
CA LEU A 240 -17.39 22.69 13.49
C LEU A 240 -17.12 22.77 11.97
N THR A 241 -18.05 22.34 11.11
CA THR A 241 -18.02 22.66 9.67
C THR A 241 -19.02 23.77 9.39
N THR A 242 -18.59 25.03 9.48
CA THR A 242 -19.35 26.12 8.87
C THR A 242 -18.98 26.14 7.38
N ARG A 243 -19.89 25.63 6.55
CA ARG A 243 -19.90 25.97 5.13
C ARG A 243 -20.97 27.03 5.01
N ASP A 244 -20.56 28.28 5.14
CA ASP A 244 -21.45 29.40 4.93
C ASP A 244 -21.71 29.54 3.42
N TYR A 245 -22.95 29.84 3.08
CA TYR A 245 -23.35 30.10 1.70
C TYR A 245 -23.33 31.60 1.49
N LEU A 246 -23.08 32.02 0.25
CA LEU A 246 -23.30 33.41 -0.13
C LEU A 246 -24.80 33.67 -0.17
N GLU A 247 -25.26 34.66 0.58
CA GLU A 247 -26.62 35.14 0.48
C GLU A 247 -26.84 35.88 -0.86
N PRO A 248 -28.07 35.97 -1.39
CA PRO A 248 -28.33 36.56 -2.70
C PRO A 248 -27.79 37.99 -2.88
N ASN A 249 -27.79 38.79 -1.82
CA ASN A 249 -27.22 40.13 -1.81
C ASN A 249 -25.69 40.12 -1.86
N GLU A 250 -25.04 39.18 -1.18
CA GLU A 250 -23.58 39.01 -1.22
C GLU A 250 -23.13 38.53 -2.61
N LEU A 251 -23.93 37.67 -3.24
CA LEU A 251 -23.71 37.24 -4.62
C LEU A 251 -23.82 38.41 -5.60
N ALA A 252 -24.85 39.25 -5.48
CA ALA A 252 -25.02 40.43 -6.34
C ALA A 252 -23.86 41.45 -6.20
N ILE A 253 -23.31 41.59 -4.98
CA ILE A 253 -22.11 42.40 -4.76
C ILE A 253 -20.91 41.78 -5.47
N LEU A 254 -20.72 40.47 -5.35
CA LEU A 254 -19.62 39.75 -5.99
C LEU A 254 -19.69 39.84 -7.52
N GLU A 255 -20.88 39.69 -8.10
CA GLU A 255 -21.13 39.82 -9.54
C GLU A 255 -20.79 41.22 -10.03
N LYS A 256 -21.23 42.26 -9.32
CA LYS A 256 -20.90 43.64 -9.66
C LYS A 256 -19.39 43.90 -9.58
N MET A 257 -18.72 43.40 -8.54
CA MET A 257 -17.27 43.53 -8.40
C MET A 257 -16.51 42.84 -9.55
N TYR A 258 -17.05 41.72 -10.05
CA TYR A 258 -16.48 41.02 -11.19
C TYR A 258 -16.64 41.83 -12.49
N GLU A 259 -17.82 42.41 -12.72
CA GLU A 259 -18.07 43.30 -13.87
C GLU A 259 -17.13 44.52 -13.86
N ASP A 260 -17.04 45.22 -12.72
CA ASP A 260 -16.17 46.38 -12.55
C ASP A 260 -14.69 46.03 -12.77
N TYR A 261 -14.24 44.85 -12.32
CA TYR A 261 -12.88 44.34 -12.55
C TYR A 261 -12.61 44.07 -14.03
N THR A 262 -13.56 43.46 -14.75
CA THR A 262 -13.41 43.19 -16.19
C THR A 262 -13.47 44.44 -17.07
N GLU A 263 -14.15 45.51 -16.62
CA GLU A 263 -14.14 46.78 -17.34
C GLU A 263 -12.82 47.55 -17.17
N ALA A 264 -12.17 47.43 -16.00
CA ALA A 264 -10.88 48.08 -15.72
C ALA A 264 -9.69 47.47 -16.51
N GLU A 265 -9.78 46.22 -16.97
CA GLU A 265 -8.74 45.55 -17.78
C GLU A 265 -8.91 45.77 -19.30
N LYS A 266 -9.95 46.46 -19.76
CA LYS A 266 -10.07 46.84 -21.18
C LYS A 266 -8.97 47.88 -21.50
N PRO A 267 -8.10 47.64 -22.50
CA PRO A 267 -7.11 48.63 -22.88
C PRO A 267 -7.81 49.94 -23.27
N LEU A 268 -7.34 51.04 -22.70
CA LEU A 268 -7.73 52.40 -23.11
C LEU A 268 -7.42 52.52 -24.60
N ASN A 269 -8.48 52.55 -25.43
CA ASN A 269 -8.38 52.88 -26.86
C ASN A 269 -7.86 54.30 -27.06
#